data_AF-A0A4Q3CCG2-F1
#
_entry.id   AF-A0A4Q3CCG2-F1
#
_cell.length_a   1.000
_cell.length_b   1.000
_cell.length_c   1.000
_cell.angle_alpha   90.00
_cell.angle_beta   90.00
_cell.angle_gamma   90.00
#
_symmetry.space_group_name_H-M   'P 1'
#
loop_
_entity.id
_entity.type
_entity.pdbx_description
1 polymer ?
#
loop_
_entity_poly.entity_id
_entity_poly.type
_entity_poly.pdbx_seq_one_letter_code
_entity_poly.pdbx_strand_id
1 'polypeptide(L)'
;MTPLARLADLALPPRCPGCGEITQEDHRFCVRCWSSLRFLGPPWCALCHAPFEYDRGEGAACGACMANPPLHSGVRAAVAYGAVARAVALKLKYSGRLACAKTMARAMARLMPEGADLLVPVPLHRWRIWGRGFNQAALIANALSKASGVPA
;
A
#
# COMPACT_ATOMS: atom_id res chain seq x y z
N MET A 1 20.45 -19.01 -9.50
CA MET A 1 19.41 -19.52 -8.59
C MET A 1 19.87 -20.88 -8.07
N THR A 2 19.94 -21.08 -6.76
CA THR A 2 20.43 -22.33 -6.15
C THR A 2 19.40 -23.47 -6.27
N PRO A 3 19.81 -24.75 -6.33
CA PRO A 3 18.89 -25.90 -6.39
C PRO A 3 17.88 -25.91 -5.24
N LEU A 4 18.31 -25.46 -4.06
CA LEU A 4 17.49 -25.32 -2.87
C LEU A 4 16.32 -24.34 -3.07
N ALA A 5 16.57 -23.23 -3.78
CA ALA A 5 15.52 -22.24 -4.06
C ALA A 5 14.41 -22.84 -4.94
N ARG A 6 14.77 -23.65 -5.95
CA ARG A 6 13.77 -24.31 -6.82
C ARG A 6 12.90 -25.32 -6.07
N LEU A 7 13.49 -26.08 -5.15
CA LEU A 7 12.73 -27.01 -4.29
C LEU A 7 11.81 -26.26 -3.33
N ALA A 8 12.28 -25.14 -2.77
CA ALA A 8 11.47 -24.27 -1.93
C ALA A 8 10.29 -23.66 -2.71
N ASP A 9 10.51 -23.18 -3.94
CA ASP A 9 9.45 -22.61 -4.78
C ASP A 9 8.38 -23.65 -5.16
N LEU A 10 8.77 -24.92 -5.31
CA LEU A 10 7.84 -26.02 -5.55
C LEU A 10 6.99 -26.33 -4.30
N ALA A 11 7.61 -26.35 -3.11
CA ALA A 11 6.93 -26.65 -1.86
C ALA A 11 6.10 -25.46 -1.32
N LEU A 12 6.55 -24.23 -1.60
CA LEU A 12 5.97 -22.97 -1.14
C LEU A 12 5.73 -22.04 -2.34
N PRO A 13 4.81 -22.40 -3.25
CA PRO A 13 4.55 -21.59 -4.42
C PRO A 13 4.03 -20.21 -4.01
N PRO A 14 4.31 -19.17 -4.81
CA PRO A 14 3.81 -17.82 -4.54
C PRO A 14 2.28 -17.81 -4.52
N ARG A 15 1.72 -17.01 -3.60
CA ARG A 15 0.27 -16.97 -3.34
C ARG A 15 -0.27 -15.55 -3.38
N CYS A 16 -1.50 -15.43 -3.88
CA CYS A 16 -2.27 -14.21 -3.91
C CYS A 16 -2.41 -13.61 -2.49
N PRO A 17 -1.98 -12.36 -2.26
CA PRO A 17 -2.10 -11.70 -0.96
C PRO A 17 -3.55 -11.58 -0.48
N GLY A 18 -4.52 -11.53 -1.40
CA GLY A 18 -5.95 -11.49 -1.13
C GLY A 18 -6.50 -12.85 -0.69
N CYS A 19 -6.59 -13.81 -1.62
CA CYS A 19 -7.29 -15.09 -1.40
C CYS A 19 -6.38 -16.30 -1.10
N GLY A 20 -5.06 -16.22 -1.35
CA GLY A 20 -4.14 -17.34 -1.15
C GLY A 20 -4.02 -18.34 -2.31
N GLU A 21 -4.71 -18.08 -3.43
CA GLU A 21 -4.57 -18.83 -4.68
C GLU A 21 -3.14 -18.74 -5.23
N ILE A 22 -2.66 -19.80 -5.87
CA ILE A 22 -1.30 -19.83 -6.44
C ILE A 22 -1.20 -18.80 -7.56
N THR A 23 -0.13 -18.01 -7.55
CA THR A 23 0.17 -17.00 -8.56
C THR A 23 1.50 -17.32 -9.25
N GLN A 24 1.84 -16.58 -10.30
CA GLN A 24 3.12 -16.77 -11.02
C GLN A 24 4.33 -16.26 -10.21
N GLU A 25 4.12 -15.22 -9.41
CA GLU A 25 5.17 -14.57 -8.63
C GLU A 25 4.62 -14.04 -7.30
N ASP A 26 5.53 -13.76 -6.37
CA ASP A 26 5.21 -13.12 -5.10
C ASP A 26 4.63 -11.72 -5.26
N HIS A 27 3.78 -11.35 -4.31
CA HIS A 27 3.11 -10.04 -4.25
C HIS A 27 2.20 -9.74 -5.45
N ARG A 28 1.84 -10.74 -6.27
CA ARG A 28 0.84 -10.62 -7.34
C ARG A 28 -0.54 -11.06 -6.85
N PHE A 29 -1.58 -10.38 -7.31
CA PHE A 29 -2.95 -10.82 -7.09
C PHE A 29 -3.36 -11.79 -8.20
N CYS A 30 -4.19 -12.79 -7.88
CA CYS A 30 -4.90 -13.54 -8.92
C CYS A 30 -5.90 -12.63 -9.65
N VAL A 31 -6.35 -13.04 -10.84
CA VAL A 31 -7.24 -12.23 -11.70
C VAL A 31 -8.48 -11.76 -10.94
N ARG A 32 -9.15 -12.65 -10.19
CA ARG A 32 -10.35 -12.28 -9.40
C ARG A 32 -10.06 -11.20 -8.37
N CYS A 33 -8.99 -11.33 -7.59
CA CYS A 33 -8.64 -10.33 -6.58
C CYS A 33 -8.21 -9.02 -7.23
N TRP A 34 -7.42 -9.09 -8.31
CA TRP A 34 -6.98 -7.94 -9.07
C TRP A 34 -8.16 -7.13 -9.62
N SER A 35 -9.10 -7.80 -10.29
CA SER A 35 -10.28 -7.13 -10.87
C SER A 35 -11.22 -6.50 -9.84
N SER A 36 -11.17 -6.95 -8.58
CA SER A 36 -11.95 -6.37 -7.48
C SER A 36 -11.26 -5.16 -6.81
N LEU A 37 -9.96 -4.96 -7.06
CA LEU A 37 -9.22 -3.84 -6.49
C LEU A 37 -9.46 -2.58 -7.31
N ARG A 38 -10.04 -1.56 -6.67
CA ARG A 38 -10.15 -0.23 -7.25
C ARG A 38 -8.91 0.58 -6.90
N PHE A 39 -7.99 0.69 -7.84
CA PHE A 39 -6.81 1.55 -7.72
C PHE A 39 -7.22 3.03 -7.82
N LEU A 40 -6.65 3.86 -6.95
CA LEU A 40 -6.95 5.30 -6.90
C LEU A 40 -5.81 6.12 -7.52
N GLY A 41 -6.12 7.27 -8.09
CA GLY A 41 -5.17 8.18 -8.72
C GLY A 41 -5.89 9.40 -9.27
N PRO A 42 -5.18 10.26 -10.02
CA PRO A 42 -5.80 11.37 -10.73
C PRO A 42 -6.96 10.91 -11.64
N PRO A 43 -8.01 11.72 -11.85
CA PRO A 43 -8.20 13.07 -11.29
C PRO A 43 -8.62 13.06 -9.81
N TRP A 44 -8.08 14.00 -9.04
CA TRP A 44 -8.32 14.12 -7.59
C TRP A 44 -8.21 15.57 -7.12
N CYS A 45 -8.69 15.85 -5.92
CA CYS A 45 -8.57 17.16 -5.27
C CYS A 45 -7.10 17.57 -5.14
N ALA A 46 -6.74 18.77 -5.61
CA ALA A 46 -5.39 19.32 -5.51
C ALA A 46 -4.88 19.50 -4.07
N LEU A 47 -5.78 19.55 -3.08
CA LEU A 47 -5.44 19.78 -1.67
C LEU A 47 -5.39 18.50 -0.84
N CYS A 48 -6.45 17.69 -0.87
CA CYS A 48 -6.52 16.47 -0.06
C CYS A 48 -6.23 15.17 -0.81
N HIS A 49 -6.12 15.22 -2.14
CA HIS A 49 -5.99 14.04 -3.02
C HIS A 49 -7.18 13.07 -2.97
N ALA A 50 -8.35 13.51 -2.50
CA ALA A 50 -9.58 12.73 -2.63
C ALA A 50 -9.95 12.58 -4.12
N PRO A 51 -10.23 11.36 -4.62
CA PRO A 51 -10.49 11.12 -6.04
C PRO A 51 -11.76 11.82 -6.50
N PHE A 52 -11.74 12.35 -7.72
CA PHE A 52 -12.92 12.84 -8.41
C PHE A 52 -13.52 11.75 -9.31
N GLU A 53 -14.81 11.87 -9.62
CA GLU A 53 -15.48 10.99 -10.58
C GLU A 53 -15.13 11.34 -12.03
N TYR A 54 -14.85 12.62 -12.29
CA TYR A 54 -14.48 13.18 -13.57
C TYR A 54 -13.40 14.24 -13.39
N ASP A 55 -12.65 14.53 -14.45
CA ASP A 55 -11.68 15.61 -14.44
C ASP A 55 -12.38 16.96 -14.29
N ARG A 56 -11.93 17.76 -13.32
CA ARG A 56 -12.47 19.09 -12.99
C ARG A 56 -11.52 20.22 -13.38
N GLY A 57 -10.43 19.89 -14.08
CA GLY A 57 -9.38 20.83 -14.44
C GLY A 57 -8.25 20.89 -13.41
N GLU A 58 -7.15 21.53 -13.84
CA GLU A 58 -5.96 21.72 -13.03
C GLU A 58 -6.25 22.56 -11.77
N GLY A 59 -5.68 22.19 -10.64
CA GLY A 59 -5.88 22.90 -9.36
C GLY A 59 -7.27 22.74 -8.73
N ALA A 60 -8.14 21.90 -9.29
CA ALA A 60 -9.49 21.72 -8.77
C ALA A 60 -9.50 21.21 -7.30
N ALA A 61 -10.24 21.92 -6.44
CA ALA A 61 -10.43 21.59 -5.04
C ALA A 61 -11.85 21.06 -4.78
N CYS A 62 -11.99 20.10 -3.85
CA CYS A 62 -13.31 19.65 -3.42
C CYS A 62 -13.96 20.66 -2.48
N GLY A 63 -15.29 20.64 -2.36
CA GLY A 63 -16.04 21.57 -1.51
C GLY A 63 -15.57 21.60 -0.05
N ALA A 64 -15.21 20.44 0.50
CA ALA A 64 -14.69 20.34 1.86
C ALA A 64 -13.37 21.10 2.04
N CYS A 65 -12.44 21.00 1.08
CA CYS A 65 -11.16 21.70 1.15
C CYS A 65 -11.28 23.19 0.83
N MET A 66 -12.26 23.61 0.01
CA MET A 66 -12.54 25.02 -0.20
C MET A 66 -13.08 25.69 1.08
N ALA A 67 -13.93 24.98 1.83
CA ALA A 67 -14.47 25.47 3.09
C ALA A 67 -13.44 25.44 4.23
N ASN A 68 -12.62 24.39 4.30
CA ASN A 68 -11.61 24.21 5.33
C ASN A 68 -10.35 23.54 4.74
N PRO A 69 -9.36 24.34 4.32
CA PRO A 69 -8.11 23.82 3.75
C PRO A 69 -7.36 22.89 4.73
N PRO A 70 -6.81 21.76 4.26
CA PRO A 70 -6.08 20.84 5.12
C PRO A 70 -4.70 21.37 5.52
N LEU A 71 -4.20 20.95 6.68
CA LEU A 71 -2.84 21.28 7.18
C LEU A 71 -1.73 20.39 6.56
N HIS A 72 -2.05 19.59 5.56
CA HIS A 72 -1.15 18.63 4.93
C HIS A 72 -1.13 18.81 3.41
N SER A 73 -0.06 18.39 2.75
CA SER A 73 0.09 18.41 1.28
C SER A 73 -0.66 17.26 0.56
N GLY A 74 -1.73 16.78 1.18
CA GLY A 74 -2.65 15.77 0.66
C GLY A 74 -2.37 14.33 1.14
N VAL A 75 -3.36 13.45 0.96
CA VAL A 75 -3.30 12.05 1.40
C VAL A 75 -3.50 11.12 0.20
N ARG A 76 -2.44 10.41 -0.19
CA ARG A 76 -2.47 9.51 -1.35
C ARG A 76 -2.77 8.08 -0.91
N ALA A 77 -3.91 7.55 -1.34
CA ALA A 77 -4.29 6.16 -1.12
C ALA A 77 -4.05 5.33 -2.39
N ALA A 78 -3.40 4.17 -2.28
CA ALA A 78 -3.13 3.31 -3.44
C ALA A 78 -4.38 2.62 -3.99
N VAL A 79 -5.30 2.22 -3.11
CA VAL A 79 -6.51 1.48 -3.45
C VAL A 79 -7.65 1.95 -2.56
N ALA A 80 -8.88 1.96 -3.08
CA ALA A 80 -10.06 2.17 -2.27
C ALA A 80 -10.26 1.00 -1.30
N TYR A 81 -10.89 1.29 -0.17
CA TYR A 81 -11.24 0.25 0.78
C TYR A 81 -12.30 -0.68 0.17
N GLY A 82 -12.04 -1.99 0.23
CA GLY A 82 -12.89 -3.04 -0.30
C GLY A 82 -12.46 -4.39 0.26
N ALA A 83 -13.15 -5.47 -0.12
CA ALA A 83 -12.94 -6.79 0.49
C ALA A 83 -11.47 -7.26 0.44
N VAL A 84 -10.82 -7.15 -0.73
CA VAL A 84 -9.41 -7.56 -0.91
C VAL A 84 -8.45 -6.63 -0.19
N ALA A 85 -8.60 -5.31 -0.34
CA ALA A 85 -7.75 -4.32 0.33
C ALA A 85 -7.83 -4.47 1.87
N ARG A 86 -9.05 -4.67 2.40
CA ARG A 86 -9.30 -4.97 3.81
C ARG A 86 -8.61 -6.26 4.23
N ALA A 87 -8.76 -7.34 3.48
CA ALA A 87 -8.15 -8.63 3.81
C ALA A 87 -6.62 -8.53 3.89
N VAL A 88 -5.98 -7.86 2.93
CA VAL A 88 -4.52 -7.65 2.93
C VAL A 88 -4.09 -6.80 4.14
N ALA A 89 -4.81 -5.70 4.41
CA ALA A 89 -4.53 -4.84 5.56
C ALA A 89 -4.67 -5.59 6.90
N LEU A 90 -5.70 -6.43 7.04
CA LEU A 90 -5.92 -7.24 8.25
C LEU A 90 -4.89 -8.35 8.40
N LYS A 91 -4.48 -9.01 7.32
CA LYS A 91 -3.38 -10.00 7.33
C LYS A 91 -2.08 -9.40 7.84
N LEU A 92 -1.77 -8.17 7.39
CA LEU A 92 -0.65 -7.43 7.94
C LEU A 92 -0.93 -7.07 9.41
N LYS A 93 -2.11 -6.57 9.75
CA LYS A 93 -2.45 -6.05 11.09
C LYS A 93 -2.50 -7.13 12.19
N TYR A 94 -2.97 -8.33 11.89
CA TYR A 94 -3.35 -9.31 12.90
C TYR A 94 -2.86 -10.74 12.63
N SER A 95 -2.43 -11.08 11.42
CA SER A 95 -2.05 -12.46 11.06
C SER A 95 -0.54 -12.65 10.87
N GLY A 96 0.28 -11.67 11.27
CA GLY A 96 1.74 -11.74 11.14
C GLY A 96 2.26 -11.85 9.71
N ARG A 97 1.44 -11.59 8.69
CA ARG A 97 1.83 -11.73 7.27
C ARG A 97 2.64 -10.52 6.80
N LEU A 98 3.88 -10.40 7.27
CA LEU A 98 4.74 -9.24 7.02
C LEU A 98 4.98 -8.96 5.53
N ALA A 99 5.00 -10.00 4.70
CA ALA A 99 5.11 -9.89 3.24
C ALA A 99 4.02 -9.01 2.60
N CYS A 100 2.86 -8.85 3.26
CA CYS A 100 1.81 -7.93 2.80
C CYS A 100 2.27 -6.48 2.80
N ALA A 101 3.23 -6.09 3.64
CA ALA A 101 3.80 -4.74 3.62
C ALA A 101 4.47 -4.43 2.27
N LYS A 102 5.22 -5.38 1.70
CA LYS A 102 5.83 -5.23 0.37
C LYS A 102 4.78 -5.21 -0.74
N THR A 103 3.71 -6.01 -0.63
CA THR A 103 2.57 -5.92 -1.57
C THR A 103 1.93 -4.52 -1.54
N MET A 104 1.67 -3.97 -0.36
CA MET A 104 1.09 -2.64 -0.20
C MET A 104 2.03 -1.55 -0.72
N ALA A 105 3.33 -1.64 -0.39
CA ALA A 105 4.34 -0.71 -0.87
C ALA A 105 4.43 -0.68 -2.41
N ARG A 106 4.37 -1.83 -3.09
CA ARG A 106 4.36 -1.87 -4.57
C ARG A 106 3.16 -1.11 -5.16
N ALA A 107 1.98 -1.22 -4.55
CA ALA A 107 0.81 -0.47 -4.98
C ALA A 107 0.91 1.04 -4.70
N MET A 108 1.60 1.41 -3.61
CA MET A 108 1.82 2.80 -3.18
C MET A 108 2.95 3.50 -3.95
N ALA A 109 3.95 2.76 -4.45
CA ALA A 109 5.14 3.32 -5.09
C ALA A 109 4.81 4.26 -6.26
N ARG A 110 3.79 3.93 -7.06
CA ARG A 110 3.31 4.76 -8.18
C ARG A 110 2.72 6.11 -7.76
N LEU A 111 2.47 6.31 -6.47
CA LEU A 111 1.90 7.53 -5.91
C LEU A 111 2.92 8.32 -5.10
N MET A 112 4.16 7.89 -5.03
CA MET A 112 5.22 8.66 -4.36
C MET A 112 5.27 10.08 -4.95
N PRO A 113 5.31 11.13 -4.10
CA PRO A 113 5.50 12.48 -4.59
C PRO A 113 6.90 12.60 -5.20
N GLU A 114 7.00 13.37 -6.27
CA GLU A 114 8.29 13.73 -6.85
C GLU A 114 9.08 14.57 -5.84
N GLY A 115 10.39 14.35 -5.77
CA GLY A 115 11.26 15.05 -4.82
C GLY A 115 11.06 14.67 -3.35
N ALA A 116 10.50 13.50 -3.04
CA ALA A 116 10.44 13.02 -1.66
C ALA A 116 11.84 12.72 -1.12
N ASP A 117 12.26 13.41 -0.06
CA ASP A 117 13.59 13.22 0.55
C ASP A 117 13.61 12.16 1.66
N LEU A 118 12.47 11.92 2.33
CA LEU A 118 12.40 11.05 3.50
C LEU A 118 11.01 10.41 3.68
N LEU A 119 10.99 9.15 4.08
CA LEU A 119 9.80 8.40 4.48
C LEU A 119 9.76 8.27 6.01
N VAL A 120 8.82 8.93 6.68
CA VAL A 120 8.71 8.83 8.14
C VAL A 120 7.54 7.90 8.53
N PRO A 121 7.78 6.69 9.04
CA PRO A 121 6.71 5.82 9.47
C PRO A 121 6.09 6.29 10.79
N VAL A 122 4.76 6.41 10.84
CA VAL A 122 4.05 6.79 12.07
C VAL A 122 4.29 5.73 13.16
N PRO A 123 4.74 6.13 14.36
CA PRO A 123 5.04 5.19 15.44
C PRO A 123 3.77 4.52 15.97
N LEU A 124 3.92 3.28 16.41
CA LEU A 124 2.85 2.53 17.07
C LEU A 124 3.03 2.61 18.59
N HIS A 125 1.93 2.64 19.33
CA HIS A 125 1.98 2.63 20.80
C HIS A 125 2.80 1.44 21.33
N ARG A 126 3.63 1.67 22.35
CA ARG A 126 4.57 0.67 22.90
C ARG A 126 3.90 -0.69 23.18
N TRP A 127 2.74 -0.71 23.85
CA TRP A 127 2.00 -1.96 24.12
C TRP A 127 1.53 -2.70 22.87
N ARG A 128 1.18 -1.98 21.80
CA ARG A 128 0.83 -2.61 20.53
C ARG A 128 2.06 -3.21 19.86
N ILE A 129 3.23 -2.57 19.96
CA ILE A 129 4.50 -3.12 19.47
C ILE A 129 4.83 -4.39 20.23
N TRP A 130 4.73 -4.38 21.56
CA TRP A 130 4.97 -5.55 22.40
C TRP A 130 4.02 -6.70 22.06
N GLY A 131 2.73 -6.42 21.87
CA GLY A 131 1.74 -7.46 21.56
C GLY A 131 1.89 -8.08 20.16
N ARG A 132 2.28 -7.29 19.14
CA ARG A 132 2.34 -7.79 17.74
C ARG A 132 3.75 -8.00 17.19
N GLY A 133 4.78 -7.50 17.86
CA GLY A 133 6.19 -7.59 17.47
C GLY A 133 6.70 -6.61 16.41
N PHE A 134 5.86 -5.78 15.78
CA PHE A 134 6.30 -4.89 14.68
C PHE A 134 5.41 -3.65 14.45
N ASN A 135 6.01 -2.60 13.88
CA ASN A 135 5.30 -1.45 13.33
C ASN A 135 5.01 -1.65 11.84
N GLN A 136 3.72 -1.67 11.48
CA GLN A 136 3.27 -1.88 10.10
C GLN A 136 3.68 -0.75 9.18
N ALA A 137 3.61 0.49 9.68
CA ALA A 137 4.03 1.66 8.92
C ALA A 137 5.52 1.58 8.60
N ALA A 138 6.35 1.15 9.57
CA ALA A 138 7.79 0.95 9.35
C ALA A 138 8.08 -0.14 8.31
N LEU A 139 7.34 -1.27 8.34
CA LEU A 139 7.50 -2.31 7.31
C LEU A 139 7.13 -1.82 5.91
N ILE A 140 6.08 -1.01 5.79
CA ILE A 140 5.67 -0.42 4.51
C ILE A 140 6.69 0.62 4.05
N ALA A 141 7.14 1.52 4.95
CA ALA A 141 8.14 2.54 4.66
C ALA A 141 9.47 1.92 4.20
N ASN A 142 9.95 0.89 4.88
CA ASN A 142 11.15 0.15 4.47
C ASN A 142 11.01 -0.52 3.10
N ALA A 143 9.82 -1.04 2.78
CA ALA A 143 9.56 -1.63 1.47
C ALA A 143 9.43 -0.57 0.37
N LEU A 144 8.86 0.59 0.67
CA LEU A 144 8.84 1.75 -0.24
C LEU A 144 10.24 2.29 -0.48
N SER A 145 11.04 2.46 0.57
CA SER A 145 12.42 2.92 0.48
C SER A 145 13.25 2.08 -0.47
N LYS A 146 13.15 0.74 -0.36
CA LYS A 146 13.82 -0.18 -1.30
C LYS A 146 13.33 -0.04 -2.75
N ALA A 147 12.09 0.40 -2.96
CA ALA A 147 11.49 0.53 -4.29
C ALA A 147 11.74 1.91 -4.92
N SER A 148 11.82 2.98 -4.12
CA SER A 148 11.97 4.37 -4.59
C SER A 148 13.37 4.94 -4.43
N GLY A 149 14.22 4.32 -3.60
CA GLY A 149 15.53 4.89 -3.21
C GLY A 149 15.46 5.97 -2.14
N VAL A 150 14.26 6.38 -1.72
CA VAL A 150 14.05 7.39 -0.67
C VAL A 150 14.32 6.74 0.70
N PRO A 151 15.15 7.32 1.58
CA PRO A 151 15.43 6.75 2.90
C PRO A 151 14.15 6.70 3.78
N ALA A 152 14.07 5.71 4.67
CA ALA A 152 12.98 5.48 5.61
C ALA A 152 13.48 5.27 7.05
#